data_AF-A0A7H8V5D1-F1
#
_entry.id   AF-A0A7H8V5D1-F1
#
_cell.length_a   1.000
_cell.length_b   1.000
_cell.length_c   1.000
_cell.angle_alpha   90.00
_cell.angle_beta   90.00
_cell.angle_gamma   90.00
#
_symmetry.space_group_name_H-M   'P 1'
#
loop_
_entity.id
_entity.type
_entity.pdbx_description
1 polymer ?
#
loop_
_entity_poly.entity_id
_entity_poly.type
_entity_poly.pdbx_seq_one_letter_code
_entity_poly.pdbx_strand_id
1 'polypeptide(L)'
;METNQIITLFSSVGLGAILSAILVFVNNSKRNQLDYITRERSEWRKKIENIIEELQDTSNHESVLARLKSQINPYGYNLEIKNTKFYFMKDGHIWDSIADGKYEDTIYFLELLLKFDWERKKQEAKFHYSIILFRIMQIFSGAFSLYLFYLAAQNLVKNLWSQIALGGLTLSIFLIILQGLVIDGLKINPSKNDAEKKWLYIIFFATPFFINWGVGINYTDFLKNPPIAITTFLGIYIYMFHYLSLVTIRVEDDYVEAIERFLKKPSTINNKASRLNNEIIRLESKVYSFDNRKINLESLEKKRRKLKKKLVNKNQPNKFQHPIQFYCFLKNKKRISKLVLRMLN
;
A
#
# COMPACT_ATOMS: atom_id res chain seq x y z
N MET A 1 -4.73 -11.63 24.69
CA MET A 1 -4.51 -12.74 25.63
C MET A 1 -3.04 -13.05 25.57
N GLU A 2 -2.29 -12.74 26.63
CA GLU A 2 -0.87 -13.08 26.69
C GLU A 2 -0.74 -14.61 26.60
N THR A 3 0.28 -15.12 25.91
CA THR A 3 0.54 -16.57 25.79
C THR A 3 0.47 -17.28 27.15
N ASN A 4 0.86 -16.57 28.22
CA ASN A 4 0.75 -17.01 29.60
C ASN A 4 -0.68 -17.38 30.03
N GLN A 5 -1.71 -16.65 29.59
CA GLN A 5 -3.10 -16.90 29.96
C GLN A 5 -3.71 -18.12 29.23
N ILE A 6 -3.22 -18.43 28.03
CA ILE A 6 -3.60 -19.66 27.30
C ILE A 6 -2.95 -20.88 27.97
N ILE A 7 -1.71 -20.73 28.41
CA ILE A 7 -0.89 -21.77 29.05
C ILE A 7 -1.51 -22.24 30.38
N THR A 8 -2.02 -21.32 31.21
CA THR A 8 -2.70 -21.68 32.48
C THR A 8 -4.06 -22.36 32.27
N LEU A 9 -4.72 -22.13 31.13
CA LEU A 9 -6.04 -22.69 30.86
C LEU A 9 -5.98 -24.18 30.45
N PHE A 10 -4.86 -24.62 29.87
CA PHE A 10 -4.65 -26.01 29.44
C PHE A 10 -3.91 -26.88 30.47
N SER A 11 -3.56 -26.35 31.65
CA SER A 11 -2.73 -27.04 32.65
C SER A 11 -3.52 -27.92 33.63
N SER A 12 -4.42 -28.75 33.14
CA SER A 12 -4.91 -29.91 33.91
C SER A 12 -3.95 -31.09 33.71
N VAL A 13 -3.10 -31.31 34.72
CA VAL A 13 -2.31 -32.53 35.01
C VAL A 13 -1.24 -32.94 33.97
N GLY A 14 0.04 -32.72 34.31
CA GLY A 14 1.24 -33.39 33.75
C GLY A 14 1.61 -33.09 32.30
N LEU A 15 0.73 -33.38 31.34
CA LEU A 15 0.95 -33.20 29.91
C LEU A 15 0.90 -31.72 29.50
N GLY A 16 0.07 -30.91 30.17
CA GLY A 16 -0.02 -29.47 29.91
C GLY A 16 1.27 -28.71 30.21
N ALA A 17 2.06 -29.13 31.20
CA ALA A 17 3.33 -28.50 31.54
C ALA A 17 4.43 -28.81 30.52
N ILE A 18 4.48 -30.06 30.01
CA ILE A 18 5.43 -30.48 28.98
C ILE A 18 5.10 -29.78 27.65
N LEU A 19 3.82 -29.78 27.24
CA LEU A 19 3.36 -29.04 26.07
C LEU A 19 3.63 -27.53 26.19
N SER A 20 3.44 -26.95 27.37
CA SER A 20 3.75 -25.54 27.62
C SER A 20 5.25 -25.25 27.55
N ALA A 21 6.10 -26.12 28.09
CA ALA A 21 7.55 -26.00 28.00
C ALA A 21 8.03 -26.11 26.54
N ILE A 22 7.47 -27.03 25.76
CA ILE A 22 7.75 -27.18 24.32
C ILE A 22 7.30 -25.92 23.57
N LEU A 23 6.10 -25.41 23.82
CA LEU A 23 5.59 -24.19 23.19
C LEU A 23 6.42 -22.96 23.54
N VAL A 24 6.82 -22.81 24.81
CA VAL A 24 7.71 -21.73 25.26
C VAL A 24 9.09 -21.85 24.60
N PHE A 25 9.65 -23.06 24.50
CA PHE A 25 10.92 -23.29 23.83
C PHE A 25 10.86 -22.97 22.33
N VAL A 26 9.82 -23.41 21.62
CA VAL A 26 9.60 -23.10 20.21
C VAL A 26 9.39 -21.60 20.00
N ASN A 27 8.69 -20.92 20.91
CA ASN A 27 8.47 -19.48 20.81
C ASN A 27 9.76 -18.68 21.09
N ASN A 28 10.52 -19.06 22.11
CA ASN A 28 11.78 -18.40 22.47
C ASN A 28 12.86 -18.63 21.41
N SER A 29 12.98 -19.83 20.84
CA SER A 29 13.93 -20.12 19.76
C SER A 29 13.63 -19.30 18.51
N LYS A 30 12.35 -19.19 18.11
CA LYS A 30 11.93 -18.31 17.00
C LYS A 30 12.24 -16.84 17.28
N ARG A 31 11.97 -16.35 18.50
CA ARG A 31 12.27 -14.96 18.89
C ARG A 31 13.78 -14.69 18.83
N ASN A 32 14.58 -15.59 19.41
CA ASN A 32 16.03 -15.47 19.41
C ASN A 32 16.62 -15.47 17.99
N GLN A 33 16.09 -16.29 17.07
CA GLN A 33 16.52 -16.31 15.67
C GLN A 33 16.16 -15.01 14.94
N LEU A 34 14.95 -14.48 15.15
CA LEU A 34 14.53 -13.21 14.54
C LEU A 34 15.32 -12.03 15.08
N ASP A 35 15.59 -12.00 16.38
CA ASP A 35 16.41 -10.97 17.03
C ASP A 35 17.85 -11.04 16.52
N TYR A 36 18.39 -12.25 16.35
CA TYR A 36 19.71 -12.48 15.76
C TYR A 36 19.79 -11.94 14.32
N ILE A 37 18.87 -12.34 13.44
CA ILE A 37 18.83 -11.89 12.03
C ILE A 37 18.67 -10.37 11.96
N THR A 38 17.79 -9.79 12.80
CA THR A 38 17.56 -8.34 12.83
C THR A 38 18.81 -7.59 13.26
N ARG A 39 19.55 -8.14 14.24
CA ARG A 39 20.81 -7.58 14.70
C ARG A 39 21.90 -7.68 13.63
N GLU A 40 22.12 -8.85 13.05
CA GLU A 40 23.10 -9.04 11.97
C GLU A 40 22.82 -8.10 10.79
N ARG A 41 21.56 -7.96 10.38
CA ARG A 41 21.17 -7.05 9.30
C ARG A 41 21.45 -5.58 9.64
N SER A 42 21.23 -5.19 10.90
CA SER A 42 21.57 -3.84 11.39
C SER A 42 23.07 -3.59 11.38
N GLU A 43 23.86 -4.56 11.83
CA GLU A 43 25.33 -4.52 11.80
C GLU A 43 25.86 -4.47 10.37
N TRP A 44 25.29 -5.27 9.46
CA TRP A 44 25.61 -5.27 8.04
C TRP A 44 25.32 -3.91 7.39
N ARG A 45 24.16 -3.29 7.65
CA ARG A 45 23.85 -1.94 7.14
C ARG A 45 24.89 -0.91 7.56
N LYS A 46 25.26 -0.90 8.84
CA LYS A 46 26.32 0.00 9.34
C LYS A 46 27.66 -0.23 8.64
N LYS A 47 28.01 -1.48 8.33
CA LYS A 47 29.23 -1.77 7.57
C LYS A 47 29.16 -1.20 6.15
N ILE A 48 28.03 -1.32 5.47
CA ILE A 48 27.81 -0.73 4.14
C ILE A 48 27.83 0.80 4.21
N GLU A 49 27.16 1.42 5.19
CA GLU A 49 27.17 2.88 5.42
C GLU A 49 28.61 3.39 5.62
N ASN A 50 29.39 2.75 6.49
CA ASN A 50 30.80 3.11 6.69
C ASN A 50 31.64 2.93 5.41
N ILE A 51 31.38 1.88 4.61
CA ILE A 51 32.06 1.69 3.32
C ILE A 51 31.72 2.82 2.34
N ILE A 52 30.47 3.27 2.30
CA ILE A 52 30.06 4.40 1.46
C ILE A 52 30.80 5.67 1.89
N GLU A 53 30.83 5.97 3.19
CA GLU A 53 31.55 7.14 3.73
C GLU A 53 33.05 7.09 3.38
N GLU A 54 33.69 5.94 3.56
CA GLU A 54 35.11 5.77 3.23
C GLU A 54 35.37 5.87 1.71
N LEU A 55 34.50 5.34 0.85
CA LEU A 55 34.62 5.48 -0.61
C LEU A 55 34.45 6.93 -1.09
N GLN A 56 33.80 7.79 -0.31
CA GLN A 56 33.64 9.22 -0.64
C GLN A 56 34.86 10.07 -0.25
N ASP A 57 35.58 9.67 0.80
CA ASP A 57 36.66 10.49 1.41
C ASP A 57 38.07 10.03 1.04
N THR A 58 38.25 8.77 0.63
CA THR A 58 39.59 8.19 0.41
C THR A 58 40.13 8.38 -1.00
N SER A 59 41.45 8.51 -1.14
CA SER A 59 42.16 8.47 -2.42
C SER A 59 42.61 7.05 -2.82
N ASN A 60 42.59 6.10 -1.88
CA ASN A 60 42.92 4.69 -2.10
C ASN A 60 41.71 3.79 -1.78
N HIS A 61 40.98 3.43 -2.83
CA HIS A 61 39.76 2.64 -2.72
C HIS A 61 39.98 1.13 -2.62
N GLU A 62 41.20 0.62 -2.84
CA GLU A 62 41.42 -0.83 -3.02
C GLU A 62 41.12 -1.63 -1.75
N SER A 63 41.57 -1.14 -0.59
CA SER A 63 41.32 -1.77 0.71
C SER A 63 39.83 -1.69 1.11
N VAL A 64 39.17 -0.58 0.78
CA VAL A 64 37.74 -0.36 1.04
C VAL A 64 36.89 -1.29 0.17
N LEU A 65 37.24 -1.45 -1.10
CA LEU A 65 36.59 -2.38 -2.02
C LEU A 65 36.78 -3.84 -1.61
N ALA A 66 37.97 -4.21 -1.11
CA ALA A 66 38.19 -5.57 -0.59
C ALA A 66 37.24 -5.90 0.56
N ARG A 67 36.99 -4.95 1.47
CA ARG A 67 35.96 -5.07 2.51
C ARG A 67 34.57 -5.15 1.92
N LEU A 68 34.23 -4.31 0.94
CA LEU A 68 32.91 -4.32 0.29
C LEU A 68 32.55 -5.67 -0.31
N LYS A 69 33.49 -6.32 -0.99
CA LYS A 69 33.31 -7.66 -1.57
C LYS A 69 32.87 -8.72 -0.55
N SER A 70 33.23 -8.56 0.73
CA SER A 70 32.79 -9.45 1.81
C SER A 70 31.38 -9.16 2.34
N GLN A 71 30.79 -8.01 1.98
CA GLN A 71 29.48 -7.57 2.47
C GLN A 71 28.37 -7.71 1.41
N ILE A 72 28.70 -7.83 0.13
CA ILE A 72 27.74 -8.00 -0.96
C ILE A 72 27.54 -9.46 -1.33
N ASN A 73 26.49 -9.77 -2.08
CA ASN A 73 26.14 -11.13 -2.45
C ASN A 73 27.20 -11.76 -3.38
N PRO A 74 27.90 -12.83 -2.97
CA PRO A 74 28.94 -13.45 -3.79
C PRO A 74 28.39 -14.11 -5.06
N TYR A 75 27.09 -14.47 -5.09
CA TYR A 75 26.47 -15.08 -6.28
C TYR A 75 26.32 -14.12 -7.46
N GLY A 76 26.59 -12.82 -7.27
CA GLY A 76 26.65 -11.83 -8.35
C GLY A 76 27.95 -11.80 -9.11
N TYR A 77 29.01 -12.43 -8.57
CA TYR A 77 30.33 -12.37 -9.16
C TYR A 77 30.36 -13.08 -10.52
N ASN A 78 30.83 -12.35 -11.54
CA ASN A 78 31.06 -12.86 -12.90
C ASN A 78 29.85 -13.59 -13.53
N LEU A 79 28.64 -13.02 -13.37
CA LEU A 79 27.44 -13.55 -14.02
C LEU A 79 27.47 -13.28 -15.53
N GLU A 80 27.27 -14.32 -16.33
CA GLU A 80 27.18 -14.24 -17.79
C GLU A 80 25.92 -13.50 -18.25
N ILE A 81 24.79 -13.75 -17.59
CA ILE A 81 23.50 -13.13 -17.90
C ILE A 81 23.43 -11.78 -17.19
N LYS A 82 23.62 -10.68 -17.94
CA LYS A 82 23.59 -9.30 -17.42
C LYS A 82 22.25 -8.61 -17.68
N ASN A 83 21.99 -7.51 -16.96
CA ASN A 83 20.82 -6.64 -17.15
C ASN A 83 19.46 -7.34 -17.01
N THR A 84 19.35 -8.31 -16.10
CA THR A 84 18.10 -9.00 -15.75
C THR A 84 17.79 -8.80 -14.28
N LYS A 85 16.52 -8.96 -13.88
CA LYS A 85 16.12 -8.97 -12.47
C LYS A 85 16.98 -9.92 -11.64
N PHE A 86 17.25 -11.12 -12.16
CA PHE A 86 18.10 -12.11 -11.48
C PHE A 86 19.53 -11.60 -11.24
N TYR A 87 20.12 -10.94 -12.23
CA TYR A 87 21.44 -10.34 -12.13
C TYR A 87 21.49 -9.20 -11.09
N PHE A 88 20.48 -8.31 -11.10
CA PHE A 88 20.42 -7.20 -10.16
C PHE A 88 20.21 -7.66 -8.72
N MET A 89 19.32 -8.63 -8.50
CA MET A 89 19.01 -9.19 -7.17
C MET A 89 20.17 -10.00 -6.57
N LYS A 90 21.21 -10.30 -7.35
CA LYS A 90 22.43 -10.95 -6.91
C LYS A 90 23.60 -9.98 -6.74
N ASP A 91 23.38 -8.68 -6.80
CA ASP A 91 24.43 -7.65 -6.73
C ASP A 91 25.42 -7.69 -7.91
N GLY A 92 25.06 -8.32 -9.04
CA GLY A 92 25.96 -8.43 -10.19
C GLY A 92 26.38 -7.08 -10.77
N HIS A 93 25.48 -6.09 -10.73
CA HIS A 93 25.75 -4.70 -11.13
C HIS A 93 26.76 -3.99 -10.21
N ILE A 94 26.78 -4.33 -8.92
CA ILE A 94 27.77 -3.83 -7.96
C ILE A 94 29.12 -4.50 -8.21
N TRP A 95 29.15 -5.81 -8.47
CA TRP A 95 30.37 -6.51 -8.84
C TRP A 95 31.02 -5.96 -10.11
N ASP A 96 30.21 -5.68 -11.13
CA ASP A 96 30.68 -5.08 -12.38
C ASP A 96 31.18 -3.64 -12.17
N SER A 97 30.50 -2.81 -11.36
CA SER A 97 30.96 -1.44 -11.10
C SER A 97 32.29 -1.39 -10.33
N ILE A 98 32.49 -2.35 -9.42
CA ILE A 98 33.77 -2.53 -8.69
C ILE A 98 34.88 -2.96 -9.67
N ALA A 99 34.62 -3.93 -10.55
CA ALA A 99 35.60 -4.43 -11.51
C ALA A 99 35.99 -3.35 -12.54
N ASP A 100 35.03 -2.52 -12.95
CA ASP A 100 35.24 -1.40 -13.87
C ASP A 100 35.92 -0.19 -13.21
N GLY A 101 36.13 -0.19 -11.89
CA GLY A 101 36.68 0.95 -11.15
C GLY A 101 35.75 2.18 -11.11
N LYS A 102 34.44 1.98 -11.30
CA LYS A 102 33.44 3.06 -11.28
C LYS A 102 32.93 3.28 -9.86
N TYR A 103 33.69 4.05 -9.09
CA TYR A 103 33.44 4.26 -7.66
C TYR A 103 32.13 5.02 -7.40
N GLU A 104 31.81 6.05 -8.19
CA GLU A 104 30.55 6.80 -8.07
C GLU A 104 29.32 5.90 -8.32
N ASP A 105 29.36 5.07 -9.38
CA ASP A 105 28.30 4.10 -9.67
C ASP A 105 28.15 3.08 -8.52
N THR A 106 29.27 2.62 -7.97
CA THR A 106 29.29 1.69 -6.84
C THR A 106 28.62 2.30 -5.60
N ILE A 107 28.98 3.54 -5.26
CA ILE A 107 28.35 4.29 -4.15
C ILE A 107 26.84 4.39 -4.38
N TYR A 108 26.40 4.81 -5.56
CA TYR A 108 24.99 4.93 -5.89
C TYR A 108 24.24 3.59 -5.73
N PHE A 109 24.80 2.49 -6.21
CA PHE A 109 24.19 1.18 -6.07
C PHE A 109 24.11 0.69 -4.62
N LEU A 110 25.10 1.02 -3.78
CA LEU A 110 25.06 0.70 -2.34
C LEU A 110 24.01 1.52 -1.59
N GLU A 111 23.86 2.80 -1.89
CA GLU A 111 22.79 3.63 -1.33
C GLU A 111 21.41 3.07 -1.73
N LEU A 112 21.27 2.66 -2.99
CA LEU A 112 20.05 2.04 -3.49
C LEU A 112 19.78 0.68 -2.82
N LEU A 113 20.83 -0.12 -2.59
CA LEU A 113 20.74 -1.39 -1.87
C LEU A 113 20.27 -1.18 -0.42
N LEU A 114 20.80 -0.20 0.29
CA LEU A 114 20.36 0.17 1.64
C LEU A 114 18.89 0.62 1.65
N LYS A 115 18.49 1.43 0.66
CA LYS A 115 17.11 1.88 0.50
C LYS A 115 16.16 0.72 0.20
N PHE A 116 16.55 -0.18 -0.69
CA PHE A 116 15.82 -1.42 -0.99
C PHE A 116 15.64 -2.27 0.26
N ASP A 117 16.71 -2.48 1.03
CA ASP A 117 16.67 -3.27 2.26
C ASP A 117 15.73 -2.66 3.32
N TRP A 118 15.68 -1.32 3.40
CA TRP A 118 14.73 -0.60 4.25
C TRP A 118 13.27 -0.78 3.82
N GLU A 119 12.95 -0.59 2.54
CA GLU A 119 11.58 -0.75 2.04
C GLU A 119 11.12 -2.21 2.16
N ARG A 120 12.02 -3.18 1.92
CA ARG A 120 11.76 -4.61 2.11
C ARG A 120 11.41 -4.91 3.56
N LYS A 121 12.13 -4.34 4.55
CA LYS A 121 11.81 -4.53 5.97
C LYS A 121 10.41 -3.99 6.34
N LYS A 122 10.03 -2.82 5.82
CA LYS A 122 8.65 -2.31 6.02
C LYS A 122 7.62 -3.26 5.42
N GLN A 123 7.92 -3.83 4.26
CA GLN A 123 7.08 -4.81 3.61
C GLN A 123 6.96 -6.08 4.46
N GLU A 124 8.07 -6.70 4.87
CA GLU A 124 8.10 -7.90 5.73
C GLU A 124 7.25 -7.71 7.00
N ALA A 125 7.35 -6.55 7.66
CA ALA A 125 6.53 -6.23 8.82
C ALA A 125 5.02 -6.17 8.50
N LYS A 126 4.62 -5.51 7.41
CA LYS A 126 3.22 -5.45 6.95
C LYS A 126 2.68 -6.83 6.56
N PHE A 127 3.52 -7.64 5.93
CA PHE A 127 3.17 -8.98 5.46
C PHE A 127 2.94 -9.96 6.61
N HIS A 128 3.71 -9.86 7.69
CA HIS A 128 3.51 -10.70 8.88
C HIS A 128 2.08 -10.60 9.43
N TYR A 129 1.58 -9.39 9.63
CA TYR A 129 0.19 -9.19 10.07
C TYR A 129 -0.83 -9.66 9.04
N SER A 130 -0.56 -9.39 7.76
CA SER A 130 -1.46 -9.76 6.65
C SER A 130 -1.61 -11.29 6.50
N ILE A 131 -0.53 -12.06 6.69
CA ILE A 131 -0.55 -13.52 6.63
C ILE A 131 -1.34 -14.11 7.80
N ILE A 132 -1.18 -13.56 9.01
CA ILE A 132 -1.93 -14.03 10.19
C ILE A 132 -3.44 -13.78 9.99
N LEU A 133 -3.82 -12.57 9.56
CA LEU A 133 -5.20 -12.24 9.26
C LEU A 133 -5.79 -13.15 8.17
N PHE A 134 -5.03 -13.41 7.10
CA PHE A 134 -5.43 -14.34 6.05
C PHE A 134 -5.72 -15.73 6.60
N ARG A 135 -4.84 -16.30 7.43
CA ARG A 135 -5.06 -17.63 8.03
C ARG A 135 -6.29 -17.66 8.93
N ILE A 136 -6.54 -16.61 9.71
CA ILE A 136 -7.75 -16.50 10.55
C ILE A 136 -9.01 -16.51 9.68
N MET A 137 -9.03 -15.71 8.60
CA MET A 137 -10.16 -15.66 7.67
C MET A 137 -10.39 -17.00 6.96
N GLN A 138 -9.31 -17.68 6.56
CA GLN A 138 -9.36 -18.99 5.93
C GLN A 138 -9.96 -20.04 6.89
N ILE A 139 -9.53 -20.08 8.15
CA ILE A 139 -10.07 -20.98 9.18
C ILE A 139 -11.54 -20.69 9.44
N PHE A 140 -11.92 -19.41 9.61
CA PHE A 140 -13.31 -19.03 9.82
C PHE A 140 -14.20 -19.42 8.64
N SER A 141 -13.75 -19.17 7.42
CA SER A 141 -14.46 -19.56 6.19
C SER A 141 -14.62 -21.09 6.07
N GLY A 142 -13.56 -21.84 6.39
CA GLY A 142 -13.60 -23.30 6.40
C GLY A 142 -14.56 -23.86 7.45
N ALA A 143 -14.51 -23.34 8.69
CA ALA A 143 -15.41 -23.74 9.76
C ALA A 143 -16.88 -23.42 9.42
N PHE A 144 -17.14 -22.25 8.84
CA PHE A 144 -18.47 -21.87 8.38
C PHE A 144 -18.98 -22.79 7.25
N SER A 145 -18.12 -23.15 6.30
CA SER A 145 -18.46 -24.10 5.23
C SER A 145 -18.83 -25.47 5.78
N LEU A 146 -18.08 -25.98 6.77
CA LEU A 146 -18.37 -27.25 7.45
C LEU A 146 -19.68 -27.21 8.23
N TYR A 147 -19.97 -26.09 8.89
CA TYR A 147 -21.25 -25.89 9.59
C TYR A 147 -22.44 -25.94 8.62
N LEU A 148 -22.34 -25.25 7.47
CA LEU A 148 -23.38 -25.32 6.44
C LEU A 148 -23.50 -26.72 5.84
N PHE A 149 -22.39 -27.43 5.70
CA PHE A 149 -22.38 -28.81 5.20
C PHE A 149 -23.19 -29.72 6.12
N TYR A 150 -22.99 -29.58 7.43
CA TYR A 150 -23.78 -30.30 8.43
C TYR A 150 -25.28 -30.00 8.32
N LEU A 151 -25.68 -28.73 8.21
CA LEU A 151 -27.10 -28.34 8.06
C LEU A 151 -27.73 -28.86 6.76
N ALA A 152 -27.00 -28.81 5.65
CA ALA A 152 -27.47 -29.33 4.37
C ALA A 152 -27.60 -30.87 4.40
N ALA A 153 -26.66 -31.57 5.05
CA ALA A 153 -26.66 -33.02 5.17
C ALA A 153 -27.85 -33.55 5.99
N GLN A 154 -28.29 -32.83 7.03
CA GLN A 154 -29.49 -33.20 7.79
C GLN A 154 -30.76 -33.20 6.92
N ASN A 155 -30.78 -32.40 5.85
CA ASN A 155 -31.92 -32.26 4.94
C ASN A 155 -31.75 -33.09 3.64
N LEU A 156 -30.79 -34.04 3.61
CA LEU A 156 -30.41 -34.78 2.41
C LEU A 156 -31.54 -35.62 1.81
N VAL A 157 -32.32 -36.28 2.65
CA VAL A 157 -33.37 -37.23 2.21
C VAL A 157 -34.61 -36.51 1.66
N LYS A 158 -34.74 -35.20 1.88
CA LYS A 158 -36.00 -34.47 1.67
C LYS A 158 -36.03 -33.56 0.43
N ASN A 159 -34.88 -33.23 -0.18
CA ASN A 159 -34.83 -32.16 -1.17
C ASN A 159 -33.69 -32.31 -2.20
N LEU A 160 -33.97 -32.15 -3.49
CA LEU A 160 -32.95 -32.14 -4.56
C LEU A 160 -31.94 -30.99 -4.37
N TRP A 161 -32.39 -29.85 -3.81
CA TRP A 161 -31.54 -28.71 -3.53
C TRP A 161 -30.45 -28.98 -2.50
N SER A 162 -30.67 -29.89 -1.54
CA SER A 162 -29.65 -30.22 -0.53
C SER A 162 -28.48 -30.99 -1.15
N GLN A 163 -28.73 -31.82 -2.17
CA GLN A 163 -27.67 -32.51 -2.92
C GLN A 163 -26.78 -31.52 -3.69
N ILE A 164 -27.41 -30.56 -4.39
CA ILE A 164 -26.69 -29.50 -5.11
C ILE A 164 -25.89 -28.63 -4.13
N ALA A 165 -26.49 -28.28 -2.98
CA ALA A 165 -25.82 -27.49 -1.94
C ALA A 165 -24.59 -28.22 -1.37
N LEU A 166 -24.68 -29.52 -1.09
CA LEU A 166 -23.54 -30.31 -0.63
C LEU A 166 -22.42 -30.34 -1.67
N GLY A 167 -22.73 -30.57 -2.94
CA GLY A 167 -21.75 -30.51 -4.03
C GLY A 167 -21.05 -29.16 -4.08
N GLY A 168 -21.79 -28.06 -4.01
CA GLY A 168 -21.23 -26.72 -3.92
C GLY A 168 -20.31 -26.54 -2.72
N LEU A 169 -20.74 -26.96 -1.52
CA LEU A 169 -19.95 -26.83 -0.30
C LEU A 169 -18.65 -27.66 -0.33
N THR A 170 -18.66 -28.85 -0.95
CA THR A 170 -17.42 -29.63 -1.15
C THR A 170 -16.42 -28.88 -2.03
N LEU A 171 -16.89 -28.27 -3.13
CA LEU A 171 -16.07 -27.42 -3.99
C LEU A 171 -15.54 -26.20 -3.22
N SER A 172 -16.38 -25.56 -2.41
CA SER A 172 -16.00 -24.42 -1.57
C SER A 172 -14.86 -24.78 -0.62
N ILE A 173 -14.98 -25.88 0.13
CA ILE A 173 -13.95 -26.37 1.05
C ILE A 173 -12.64 -26.66 0.31
N PHE A 174 -12.72 -27.32 -0.84
CA PHE A 174 -11.55 -27.61 -1.68
C PHE A 174 -10.84 -26.32 -2.12
N LEU A 175 -11.59 -25.32 -2.62
CA LEU A 175 -11.03 -24.03 -3.03
C LEU A 175 -10.39 -23.28 -1.87
N ILE A 176 -11.02 -23.29 -0.67
CA ILE A 176 -10.48 -22.66 0.53
C ILE A 176 -9.13 -23.29 0.92
N ILE A 177 -8.99 -24.62 0.85
CA ILE A 177 -7.72 -25.31 1.15
C ILE A 177 -6.63 -24.88 0.15
N LEU A 178 -6.97 -24.75 -1.13
CA LEU A 178 -6.02 -24.36 -2.18
C LEU A 178 -5.54 -22.90 -2.09
N GLN A 179 -6.24 -22.01 -1.38
CA GLN A 179 -5.87 -20.58 -1.29
C GLN A 179 -4.42 -20.37 -0.85
N GLY A 180 -3.92 -21.17 0.11
CA GLY A 180 -2.55 -21.06 0.60
C GLY A 180 -1.51 -21.36 -0.47
N LEU A 181 -1.71 -22.44 -1.24
CA LEU A 181 -0.83 -22.85 -2.33
C LEU A 181 -0.79 -21.79 -3.44
N VAL A 182 -1.95 -21.22 -3.78
CA VAL A 182 -2.06 -20.17 -4.81
C VAL A 182 -1.28 -18.92 -4.38
N ILE A 183 -1.43 -18.48 -3.13
CA ILE A 183 -0.70 -17.32 -2.62
C ILE A 183 0.81 -17.58 -2.62
N ASP A 184 1.25 -18.76 -2.15
CA ASP A 184 2.69 -19.05 -2.07
C ASP A 184 3.31 -19.20 -3.47
N GLY A 185 2.60 -19.79 -4.43
CA GLY A 185 3.01 -19.83 -5.83
C GLY A 185 3.16 -18.43 -6.44
N LEU A 186 2.20 -17.54 -6.16
CA LEU A 186 2.25 -16.14 -6.62
C LEU A 186 3.34 -15.31 -5.94
N LYS A 187 3.77 -15.66 -4.72
CA LYS A 187 4.92 -15.01 -4.08
C LYS A 187 6.24 -15.42 -4.75
N ILE A 188 6.37 -16.69 -5.13
CA ILE A 188 7.58 -17.21 -5.76
C ILE A 188 7.72 -16.66 -7.18
N ASN A 189 6.63 -16.65 -7.94
CA ASN A 189 6.60 -16.14 -9.30
C ASN A 189 5.42 -15.17 -9.48
N PRO A 190 5.58 -13.89 -9.07
CA PRO A 190 4.51 -12.92 -9.18
C PRO A 190 4.18 -12.67 -10.65
N SER A 191 2.93 -12.94 -11.03
CA SER A 191 2.46 -12.58 -12.37
C SER A 191 2.55 -11.07 -12.57
N LYS A 192 3.07 -10.64 -13.72
CA LYS A 192 3.06 -9.21 -14.12
C LYS A 192 1.67 -8.77 -14.59
N ASN A 193 0.78 -9.70 -14.89
CA ASN A 193 -0.55 -9.42 -15.39
C ASN A 193 -1.56 -9.27 -14.23
N ASP A 194 -2.03 -8.03 -14.03
CA ASP A 194 -3.00 -7.75 -12.97
C ASP A 194 -4.36 -8.43 -13.21
N ALA A 195 -4.70 -8.78 -14.46
CA ALA A 195 -5.92 -9.53 -14.75
C ALA A 195 -5.84 -10.97 -14.22
N GLU A 196 -4.69 -11.63 -14.36
CA GLU A 196 -4.48 -12.99 -13.82
C GLU A 196 -4.63 -13.02 -12.30
N LYS A 197 -4.04 -12.05 -11.59
CA LYS A 197 -4.19 -11.92 -10.13
C LYS A 197 -5.65 -11.79 -9.72
N LYS A 198 -6.45 -11.00 -10.46
CA LYS A 198 -7.88 -10.82 -10.21
C LYS A 198 -8.68 -12.09 -10.50
N TRP A 199 -8.36 -12.82 -11.58
CA TRP A 199 -9.01 -14.09 -11.88
C TRP A 199 -8.74 -15.15 -10.82
N LEU A 200 -7.50 -15.25 -10.34
CA LEU A 200 -7.15 -16.15 -9.24
C LEU A 200 -7.90 -15.79 -7.95
N TYR A 201 -8.07 -14.49 -7.67
CA TYR A 201 -8.92 -14.05 -6.57
C TYR A 201 -10.37 -14.50 -6.76
N ILE A 202 -10.96 -14.29 -7.94
CA ILE A 202 -12.34 -14.68 -8.22
C ILE A 202 -12.54 -16.18 -7.99
N ILE A 203 -11.67 -17.01 -8.57
CA ILE A 203 -11.78 -18.47 -8.53
C ILE A 203 -11.60 -19.01 -7.11
N PHE A 204 -10.55 -18.60 -6.40
CA PHE A 204 -10.19 -19.23 -5.13
C PHE A 204 -10.77 -18.55 -3.89
N PHE A 205 -11.20 -17.30 -4.00
CA PHE A 205 -11.62 -16.49 -2.85
C PHE A 205 -13.08 -16.03 -2.97
N ALA A 206 -13.48 -15.49 -4.12
CA ALA A 206 -14.84 -15.01 -4.31
C ALA A 206 -15.84 -16.17 -4.50
N THR A 207 -15.54 -17.14 -5.36
CA THR A 207 -16.39 -18.31 -5.63
C THR A 207 -16.79 -19.07 -4.35
N PRO A 208 -15.87 -19.50 -3.47
CA PRO A 208 -16.26 -20.19 -2.23
C PRO A 208 -17.13 -19.33 -1.31
N PHE A 209 -16.88 -18.01 -1.24
CA PHE A 209 -17.73 -17.08 -0.51
C PHE A 209 -19.16 -17.06 -1.05
N PHE A 210 -19.33 -16.90 -2.37
CA PHE A 210 -20.66 -16.85 -3.00
C PHE A 210 -21.42 -18.17 -2.86
N ILE A 211 -20.73 -19.30 -2.97
CA ILE A 211 -21.31 -20.63 -2.72
C ILE A 211 -21.83 -20.71 -1.28
N ASN A 212 -20.98 -20.40 -0.30
CA ASN A 212 -21.35 -20.46 1.11
C ASN A 212 -22.50 -19.50 1.45
N TRP A 213 -22.50 -18.31 0.89
CA TRP A 213 -23.55 -17.33 1.11
C TRP A 213 -24.89 -17.77 0.50
N GLY A 214 -24.89 -18.24 -0.76
CA GLY A 214 -26.08 -18.73 -1.44
C GLY A 214 -26.70 -19.94 -0.75
N VAL A 215 -25.88 -20.88 -0.27
CA VAL A 215 -26.36 -21.99 0.56
C VAL A 215 -26.84 -21.48 1.91
N GLY A 216 -26.07 -20.61 2.57
CA GLY A 216 -26.36 -20.10 3.90
C GLY A 216 -27.70 -19.38 4.03
N ILE A 217 -28.13 -18.61 3.02
CA ILE A 217 -29.45 -17.94 3.02
C ILE A 217 -30.61 -18.96 3.12
N ASN A 218 -30.43 -20.16 2.58
CA ASN A 218 -31.48 -21.19 2.61
C ASN A 218 -31.56 -21.92 3.95
N TYR A 219 -30.44 -22.04 4.66
CA TYR A 219 -30.35 -22.83 5.90
C TYR A 219 -30.23 -21.99 7.18
N THR A 220 -30.01 -20.67 7.07
CA THR A 220 -29.83 -19.79 8.22
C THR A 220 -30.64 -18.50 8.06
N ASP A 221 -31.41 -18.15 9.08
CA ASP A 221 -32.24 -16.93 9.03
C ASP A 221 -31.43 -15.65 9.24
N PHE A 222 -30.29 -15.73 9.93
CA PHE A 222 -29.48 -14.54 10.19
C PHE A 222 -28.89 -13.92 8.91
N LEU A 223 -28.59 -14.72 7.88
CA LEU A 223 -28.06 -14.24 6.59
C LEU A 223 -29.11 -13.54 5.73
N LYS A 224 -30.40 -13.72 6.04
CA LYS A 224 -31.51 -13.01 5.36
C LYS A 224 -31.61 -11.55 5.81
N ASN A 225 -30.98 -11.19 6.93
CA ASN A 225 -30.98 -9.82 7.43
C ASN A 225 -30.17 -8.89 6.51
N PRO A 226 -30.79 -7.83 5.93
CA PRO A 226 -30.11 -6.94 4.99
C PRO A 226 -28.82 -6.28 5.51
N PRO A 227 -28.72 -5.83 6.78
CA PRO A 227 -27.48 -5.29 7.30
C PRO A 227 -26.33 -6.30 7.30
N ILE A 228 -26.61 -7.57 7.57
CA ILE A 228 -25.62 -8.65 7.59
C ILE A 228 -25.19 -9.00 6.15
N ALA A 229 -26.12 -8.97 5.20
CA ALA A 229 -25.78 -9.12 3.78
C ALA A 229 -24.84 -7.99 3.30
N ILE A 230 -25.11 -6.74 3.66
CA ILE A 230 -24.27 -5.60 3.27
C ILE A 230 -22.85 -5.72 3.87
N THR A 231 -22.74 -6.05 5.15
CA THR A 231 -21.42 -6.17 5.82
C THR A 231 -20.60 -7.33 5.27
N THR A 232 -21.22 -8.45 4.93
CA THR A 232 -20.53 -9.60 4.33
C THR A 232 -20.01 -9.29 2.92
N PHE A 233 -20.77 -8.57 2.10
CA PHE A 233 -20.29 -8.09 0.79
C PHE A 233 -19.16 -7.06 0.91
N LEU A 234 -19.22 -6.14 1.87
CA LEU A 234 -18.10 -5.25 2.14
C LEU A 234 -16.84 -6.04 2.53
N GLY A 235 -17.03 -7.10 3.33
CA GLY A 235 -15.98 -8.03 3.74
C GLY A 235 -15.26 -8.69 2.57
N ILE A 236 -15.97 -9.06 1.50
CA ILE A 236 -15.35 -9.64 0.30
C ILE A 236 -14.40 -8.63 -0.37
N TYR A 237 -14.80 -7.37 -0.48
CA TYR A 237 -13.98 -6.33 -1.10
C TYR A 237 -12.73 -6.02 -0.26
N ILE A 238 -12.89 -5.98 1.06
CA ILE A 238 -11.76 -5.85 2.00
C ILE A 238 -10.81 -7.05 1.85
N TYR A 239 -11.35 -8.25 1.68
CA TYR A 239 -10.55 -9.46 1.48
C TYR A 239 -9.79 -9.43 0.15
N MET A 240 -10.37 -8.87 -0.92
CA MET A 240 -9.70 -8.63 -2.19
C MET A 240 -8.50 -7.70 -2.03
N PHE A 241 -8.67 -6.61 -1.30
CA PHE A 241 -7.59 -5.67 -1.03
C PHE A 241 -6.45 -6.34 -0.25
N HIS A 242 -6.76 -7.14 0.77
CA HIS A 242 -5.76 -7.90 1.52
C HIS A 242 -5.03 -8.94 0.66
N TYR A 243 -5.75 -9.67 -0.20
CA TYR A 243 -5.14 -10.61 -1.15
C TYR A 243 -4.16 -9.90 -2.09
N LEU A 244 -4.54 -8.77 -2.69
CA LEU A 244 -3.67 -8.03 -3.60
C LEU A 244 -2.43 -7.49 -2.88
N SER A 245 -2.58 -7.04 -1.63
CA SER A 245 -1.46 -6.63 -0.78
C SER A 245 -0.47 -7.79 -0.53
N LEU A 246 -0.95 -9.02 -0.37
CA LEU A 246 -0.12 -10.21 -0.16
C LEU A 246 0.60 -10.70 -1.44
N VAL A 247 0.07 -10.42 -2.62
CA VAL A 247 0.62 -10.92 -3.90
C VAL A 247 1.53 -9.89 -4.57
N THR A 248 1.43 -8.61 -4.22
CA THR A 248 2.19 -7.56 -4.89
C THR A 248 3.57 -7.37 -4.23
N ILE A 249 4.60 -8.00 -4.78
CA ILE A 249 6.00 -7.75 -4.39
C ILE A 249 6.56 -6.59 -5.22
N ARG A 250 6.18 -5.36 -4.86
CA ARG A 250 6.59 -4.17 -5.63
C ARG A 250 8.03 -3.74 -5.39
N VAL A 251 8.56 -4.00 -4.19
CA VAL A 251 9.84 -3.44 -3.73
C VAL A 251 11.03 -3.94 -4.55
N GLU A 252 11.02 -5.21 -4.98
CA GLU A 252 12.07 -5.76 -5.85
C GLU A 252 12.02 -5.16 -7.25
N ASP A 253 10.81 -4.97 -7.78
CA ASP A 253 10.63 -4.42 -9.12
C ASP A 253 11.02 -2.93 -9.15
N ASP A 254 10.67 -2.16 -8.11
CA ASP A 254 11.07 -0.76 -7.94
C ASP A 254 12.61 -0.63 -7.86
N TYR A 255 13.28 -1.56 -7.17
CA TYR A 255 14.74 -1.61 -7.07
C TYR A 255 15.40 -1.90 -8.41
N VAL A 256 14.93 -2.95 -9.11
CA VAL A 256 15.41 -3.31 -10.45
C VAL A 256 15.20 -2.16 -11.43
N GLU A 257 14.02 -1.55 -11.42
CA GLU A 257 13.71 -0.44 -12.32
C GLU A 257 14.60 0.78 -12.06
N ALA A 258 14.93 1.08 -10.80
CA ALA A 258 15.86 2.15 -10.46
C ALA A 258 17.27 1.89 -11.04
N ILE A 259 17.78 0.66 -10.93
CA ILE A 259 19.08 0.28 -11.54
C ILE A 259 19.01 0.38 -13.05
N GLU A 260 17.96 -0.16 -13.67
CA GLU A 260 17.79 -0.11 -15.13
C GLU A 260 17.73 1.32 -15.65
N ARG A 261 17.07 2.23 -14.91
CA ARG A 261 17.01 3.66 -15.25
C ARG A 261 18.38 4.33 -15.14
N PHE A 262 19.18 3.97 -14.13
CA PHE A 262 20.54 4.47 -13.98
C PHE A 262 21.46 3.99 -15.12
N LEU A 263 21.40 2.69 -15.44
CA LEU A 263 22.21 2.08 -16.51
C LEU A 263 21.78 2.54 -17.91
N LYS A 264 20.48 2.80 -18.13
CA LYS A 264 20.00 3.48 -19.34
C LYS A 264 20.41 4.94 -19.30
N LYS A 265 21.66 5.25 -19.72
CA LYS A 265 22.06 6.62 -20.03
C LYS A 265 20.96 7.28 -20.86
N PRO A 266 20.46 8.45 -20.47
CA PRO A 266 19.31 9.02 -21.14
C PRO A 266 19.70 9.37 -22.58
N SER A 267 18.97 8.82 -23.55
CA SER A 267 19.08 9.28 -24.93
C SER A 267 18.69 10.76 -24.99
N THR A 268 19.35 11.54 -25.84
CA THR A 268 19.04 12.97 -26.06
C THR A 268 17.56 13.21 -26.36
N ILE A 269 16.90 12.24 -26.99
CA ILE A 269 15.46 12.25 -27.29
C ILE A 269 14.61 12.08 -26.02
N ASN A 270 14.94 11.10 -25.15
CA ASN A 270 14.21 10.88 -23.91
C ASN A 270 14.36 12.05 -22.92
N ASN A 271 15.54 12.69 -22.89
CA ASN A 271 15.76 13.90 -22.09
C ASN A 271 14.93 15.09 -22.56
N LYS A 272 14.75 15.24 -23.88
CA LYS A 272 13.92 16.31 -24.43
C LYS A 272 12.44 16.07 -24.14
N ALA A 273 11.97 14.82 -24.26
CA ALA A 273 10.60 14.42 -23.96
C ALA A 273 10.27 14.55 -22.45
N SER A 274 11.17 14.12 -21.56
CA SER A 274 10.97 14.27 -20.11
C SER A 274 10.97 15.73 -19.67
N ARG A 275 11.86 16.56 -20.23
CA ARG A 275 11.90 18.00 -19.98
C ARG A 275 10.61 18.68 -20.44
N LEU A 276 10.10 18.32 -21.63
CA LEU A 276 8.84 18.83 -22.14
C LEU A 276 7.65 18.43 -21.25
N ASN A 277 7.57 17.15 -20.83
CA ASN A 277 6.52 16.69 -19.92
C ASN A 277 6.58 17.39 -18.55
N ASN A 278 7.78 17.58 -17.99
CA ASN A 278 7.94 18.32 -16.73
C ASN A 278 7.53 19.79 -16.88
N GLU A 279 7.80 20.41 -18.03
CA GLU A 279 7.30 21.75 -18.33
C GLU A 279 5.78 21.79 -18.47
N ILE A 280 5.16 20.80 -19.12
CA ILE A 280 3.70 20.67 -19.20
C ILE A 280 3.10 20.56 -17.81
N ILE A 281 3.60 19.65 -16.95
CA ILE A 281 3.14 19.50 -15.56
C ILE A 281 3.33 20.80 -14.77
N ARG A 282 4.46 21.50 -14.96
CA ARG A 282 4.71 22.81 -14.32
C ARG A 282 3.73 23.88 -14.80
N LEU A 283 3.34 23.85 -16.07
CA LEU A 283 2.37 24.79 -16.63
C LEU A 283 0.94 24.45 -16.19
N GLU A 284 0.55 23.18 -16.22
CA GLU A 284 -0.73 22.69 -15.70
C GLU A 284 -0.89 23.06 -14.22
N SER A 285 0.10 22.78 -13.38
CA SER A 285 0.05 23.17 -11.96
C SER A 285 -0.04 24.69 -11.77
N LYS A 286 0.61 25.50 -12.63
CA LYS A 286 0.43 26.95 -12.63
C LYS A 286 -0.98 27.36 -13.03
N VAL A 287 -1.58 26.75 -14.05
CA VAL A 287 -2.96 27.00 -14.50
C VAL A 287 -3.95 26.64 -13.39
N TYR A 288 -3.85 25.45 -12.79
CA TYR A 288 -4.68 25.05 -11.65
C TYR A 288 -4.52 25.99 -10.45
N SER A 289 -3.29 26.45 -10.15
CA SER A 289 -3.04 27.44 -9.10
C SER A 289 -3.61 28.83 -9.43
N PHE A 290 -3.73 29.17 -10.71
CA PHE A 290 -4.26 30.44 -11.18
C PHE A 290 -5.79 30.45 -11.13
N ASP A 291 -6.45 29.36 -11.54
CA ASP A 291 -7.91 29.22 -11.41
C ASP A 291 -8.34 29.25 -9.93
N ASN A 292 -7.62 28.55 -9.04
CA ASN A 292 -7.85 28.66 -7.61
C ASN A 292 -7.62 30.08 -7.07
N ARG A 293 -6.63 30.81 -7.59
CA ARG A 293 -6.40 32.23 -7.24
C ARG A 293 -7.50 33.15 -7.76
N LYS A 294 -8.06 32.90 -8.95
CA LYS A 294 -9.18 33.64 -9.53
C LYS A 294 -10.46 33.46 -8.70
N ILE A 295 -10.75 32.23 -8.27
CA ILE A 295 -11.85 31.91 -7.35
C ILE A 295 -11.68 32.67 -6.02
N ASN A 296 -10.45 32.72 -5.48
CA ASN A 296 -10.15 33.50 -4.28
C ASN A 296 -10.26 35.01 -4.49
N LEU A 297 -9.87 35.54 -5.65
CA LEU A 297 -10.03 36.96 -5.97
C LEU A 297 -11.52 37.35 -6.02
N GLU A 298 -12.37 36.51 -6.64
CA GLU A 298 -13.80 36.75 -6.72
C GLU A 298 -14.46 36.75 -5.33
N SER A 299 -14.03 35.85 -4.43
CA SER A 299 -14.51 35.81 -3.05
C SER A 299 -14.07 37.04 -2.24
N LEU A 300 -12.82 37.49 -2.43
CA LEU A 300 -12.28 38.72 -1.84
C LEU A 300 -12.98 39.97 -2.38
N GLU A 301 -13.29 40.03 -3.67
CA GLU A 301 -14.08 41.11 -4.26
C GLU A 301 -15.50 41.16 -3.68
N LYS A 302 -16.16 40.00 -3.54
CA LYS A 302 -17.47 39.90 -2.88
C LYS A 302 -17.41 40.41 -1.43
N LYS A 303 -16.35 40.06 -0.69
CA LYS A 303 -16.13 40.55 0.69
C LYS A 303 -15.89 42.05 0.73
N ARG A 304 -15.09 42.60 -0.20
CA ARG A 304 -14.86 44.05 -0.37
C ARG A 304 -16.16 44.80 -0.67
N ARG A 305 -16.99 44.28 -1.59
CA ARG A 305 -18.32 44.86 -1.91
C ARG A 305 -19.25 44.88 -0.70
N LYS A 306 -19.27 43.81 0.11
CA LYS A 306 -20.05 43.74 1.36
C LYS A 306 -19.59 44.77 2.39
N LEU A 307 -18.28 44.90 2.61
CA LEU A 307 -17.70 45.89 3.54
C LEU A 307 -17.99 47.32 3.09
N LYS A 308 -17.86 47.61 1.79
CA LYS A 308 -18.21 48.93 1.22
C LYS A 308 -19.68 49.26 1.45
N LYS A 309 -20.60 48.30 1.26
CA LYS A 309 -22.03 48.48 1.56
C LYS A 309 -22.27 48.77 3.05
N LYS A 310 -21.62 48.03 3.96
CA LYS A 310 -21.72 48.28 5.40
C LYS A 310 -21.25 49.69 5.79
N LEU A 311 -20.13 50.15 5.23
CA LEU A 311 -19.58 51.48 5.50
C LEU A 311 -20.49 52.59 4.97
N VAL A 312 -21.04 52.44 3.76
CA VAL A 312 -22.02 53.37 3.19
C VAL A 312 -23.30 53.43 4.02
N ASN A 313 -23.78 52.29 4.51
CA ASN A 313 -24.99 52.25 5.35
C ASN A 313 -24.73 52.81 6.76
N LYS A 314 -23.52 52.63 7.31
CA LYS A 314 -23.13 53.23 8.60
C LYS A 314 -23.06 54.76 8.51
N ASN A 315 -22.59 55.30 7.39
CA ASN A 315 -22.51 56.74 7.14
C ASN A 315 -23.80 57.33 6.54
N GLN A 316 -24.89 56.55 6.52
CA GLN A 316 -26.18 57.01 6.02
C GLN A 316 -26.86 57.86 7.11
N PRO A 317 -27.24 59.11 6.83
CA PRO A 317 -27.98 59.93 7.79
C PRO A 317 -29.30 59.25 8.16
N ASN A 318 -29.81 59.44 9.39
CA ASN A 318 -31.12 58.93 9.73
C ASN A 318 -32.21 59.71 8.97
N LYS A 319 -33.02 59.01 8.16
CA LYS A 319 -34.07 59.59 7.31
C LYS A 319 -35.05 60.45 8.11
N PHE A 320 -35.37 60.05 9.35
CA PHE A 320 -36.38 60.71 10.18
C PHE A 320 -35.83 61.87 11.01
N GLN A 321 -34.54 61.83 11.38
CA GLN A 321 -33.92 62.90 12.18
C GLN A 321 -33.33 64.01 11.29
N HIS A 322 -32.82 63.69 10.09
CA HIS A 322 -32.20 64.66 9.18
C HIS A 322 -32.61 64.42 7.70
N PRO A 323 -33.87 64.72 7.32
CA PRO A 323 -34.42 64.35 6.00
C PRO A 323 -33.72 65.03 4.81
N ILE A 324 -33.30 66.29 4.95
CA ILE A 324 -32.59 67.04 3.90
C ILE A 324 -31.20 66.43 3.64
N GLN A 325 -30.44 66.13 4.70
CA GLN A 325 -29.12 65.52 4.59
C GLN A 325 -29.20 64.11 3.99
N PHE A 326 -30.23 63.35 4.36
CA PHE A 326 -30.52 62.05 3.75
C PHE A 326 -30.78 62.14 2.25
N TYR A 327 -31.59 63.12 1.82
CA TYR A 327 -31.87 63.34 0.40
C TYR A 327 -30.63 63.76 -0.39
N CYS A 328 -29.82 64.68 0.17
CA CYS A 328 -28.53 65.07 -0.40
C CYS A 328 -27.56 63.88 -0.53
N PHE A 329 -27.50 63.02 0.49
CA PHE A 329 -26.72 61.79 0.46
C PHE A 329 -27.15 60.86 -0.68
N LEU A 330 -28.46 60.66 -0.89
CA LEU A 330 -28.99 59.85 -1.99
C LEU A 330 -28.65 60.45 -3.37
N LYS A 331 -28.80 61.77 -3.53
CA LYS A 331 -28.48 62.47 -4.79
C LYS A 331 -26.98 62.35 -5.12
N ASN A 332 -26.11 62.53 -4.13
CA ASN A 332 -24.66 62.38 -4.29
C ASN A 332 -24.27 60.93 -4.60
N LYS A 333 -24.86 59.95 -3.91
CA LYS A 333 -24.64 58.52 -4.18
C LYS A 333 -25.01 58.15 -5.63
N LYS A 334 -26.15 58.66 -6.13
CA LYS A 334 -26.60 58.44 -7.51
C LYS A 334 -25.68 59.12 -8.54
N ARG A 335 -25.20 60.34 -8.26
CA ARG A 335 -24.25 61.07 -9.10
C ARG A 335 -22.91 60.34 -9.21
N ILE A 336 -22.33 59.94 -8.08
CA ILE A 336 -21.07 59.18 -8.05
C ILE A 336 -21.22 57.85 -8.78
N SER A 337 -22.33 57.14 -8.59
CA SER A 337 -22.57 55.88 -9.31
C SER A 337 -22.62 56.07 -10.83
N LYS A 338 -23.24 57.16 -11.32
CA LYS A 338 -23.25 57.48 -12.76
C LYS A 338 -21.86 57.83 -13.31
N LEU A 339 -21.06 58.58 -12.56
CA LEU A 339 -19.68 58.92 -12.94
C LEU A 339 -18.79 57.67 -13.03
N VAL A 340 -18.87 56.77 -12.05
CA VAL A 340 -18.11 55.52 -12.07
C VAL A 340 -18.52 54.62 -13.25
N LEU A 341 -19.82 54.55 -13.57
CA LEU A 341 -20.31 53.77 -14.72
C LEU A 341 -19.80 54.31 -16.07
N ARG A 342 -19.63 55.62 -16.20
CA ARG A 342 -19.04 56.27 -17.39
C ARG A 342 -17.52 56.10 -17.50
N MET A 343 -16.83 55.71 -16.43
CA MET A 343 -15.38 55.47 -16.46
C MET A 343 -15.04 54.00 -16.68
N LEU A 344 -16.01 53.08 -16.54
CA LEU A 344 -15.83 51.64 -16.70
C LEU A 344 -16.34 51.10 -18.05
N ASN A 345 -17.21 51.87 -18.72
CA ASN A 345 -17.54 51.73 -20.14
C ASN A 345 -16.71 52.74 -20.92
#